data_AF-A0A015IGN6-F1
#
_entry.id   AF-A0A015IGN6-F1
#
_cell.length_a   1.000
_cell.length_b   1.000
_cell.length_c   1.000
_cell.angle_alpha   90.00
_cell.angle_beta   90.00
_cell.angle_gamma   90.00
#
_symmetry.space_group_name_H-M   'P 1'
#
loop_
_entity.id
_entity.type
_entity.pdbx_description
1 polymer ?
#
loop_
_entity_poly.entity_id
_entity_poly.type
_entity_poly.pdbx_seq_one_letter_code
_entity_poly.pdbx_strand_id
1 'polypeptide(L)'
;MISNEEILKVVLPNNHEQEVEELNSDPLPSITHSEVIEHYDKVILYLEQQEDKFDMKKEEIRCIKKLRKEALKQRFISARQTNLNDFINIS
;
A
#
# COMPACT_ATOMS: atom_id res chain seq x y z
N MET A 1 20.49 21.09 -13.49
CA MET A 1 19.32 20.65 -12.70
C MET A 1 19.87 19.68 -11.68
N ILE A 2 19.52 19.85 -10.41
CA ILE A 2 19.97 18.94 -9.35
C ILE A 2 19.29 17.61 -9.61
N SER A 3 20.06 16.52 -9.67
CA SER A 3 19.49 15.18 -9.89
C SER A 3 18.84 14.68 -8.61
N ASN A 4 17.87 13.78 -8.74
CA ASN A 4 17.20 13.20 -7.58
C ASN A 4 18.20 12.45 -6.68
N GLU A 5 19.30 11.92 -7.25
CA GLU A 5 20.37 11.29 -6.45
C GLU A 5 21.14 12.30 -5.58
N GLU A 6 21.38 13.52 -6.07
CA GLU A 6 22.04 14.59 -5.28
C GLU A 6 21.14 15.07 -4.13
N ILE A 7 19.82 15.13 -4.33
CA ILE A 7 18.87 15.53 -3.27
C ILE A 7 18.83 14.46 -2.16
N LEU A 8 18.78 13.18 -2.53
CA LEU A 8 18.70 12.08 -1.57
C LEU A 8 19.97 11.94 -0.71
N LYS A 9 21.16 12.14 -1.31
CA LYS A 9 22.44 12.10 -0.58
C LYS A 9 22.57 13.15 0.52
N VAL A 10 21.92 14.31 0.35
CA VAL A 10 21.98 15.41 1.34
C VAL A 10 21.02 15.19 2.50
N VAL A 11 19.93 14.44 2.29
CA VAL A 11 18.87 14.22 3.30
C VAL A 11 19.14 12.98 4.17
N LEU A 12 19.86 11.98 3.67
CA LEU A 12 20.11 10.70 4.38
C LEU A 12 21.61 10.36 4.40
N PRO A 13 22.38 10.83 5.40
CA PRO A 13 23.83 10.80 5.30
C PRO A 13 24.49 9.42 5.44
N ASN A 14 23.78 8.34 5.80
CA ASN A 14 24.47 7.10 6.19
C ASN A 14 23.73 5.74 6.01
N ASN A 15 22.56 5.67 5.37
CA ASN A 15 21.83 4.39 5.17
C ASN A 15 21.69 3.97 3.70
N HIS A 16 22.47 4.60 2.83
CA HIS A 16 22.23 4.61 1.39
C HIS A 16 22.44 3.26 0.68
N GLU A 17 23.25 2.35 1.24
CA GLU A 17 23.51 1.06 0.58
C GLU A 17 22.32 0.10 0.72
N GLN A 18 21.69 0.06 1.90
CA GLN A 18 20.64 -0.91 2.21
C GLN A 18 19.27 -0.52 1.61
N GLU A 19 18.91 0.77 1.60
CA GLU A 19 17.68 1.24 0.96
C GLU A 19 17.75 1.22 -0.57
N VAL A 20 18.94 1.46 -1.15
CA VAL A 20 19.13 1.44 -2.62
C VAL A 20 19.15 0.01 -3.15
N GLU A 21 19.69 -0.95 -2.40
CA GLU A 21 19.64 -2.37 -2.76
C GLU A 21 18.21 -2.93 -2.72
N GLU A 22 17.38 -2.49 -1.76
CA GLU A 22 15.96 -2.85 -1.68
C GLU A 22 15.14 -2.20 -2.82
N LEU A 23 15.48 -0.98 -3.25
CA LEU A 23 14.85 -0.29 -4.39
C LEU A 23 15.26 -0.85 -5.76
N ASN A 24 16.46 -1.44 -5.86
CA ASN A 24 16.96 -2.12 -7.06
C ASN A 24 16.60 -3.61 -7.11
N SER A 25 15.82 -4.10 -6.14
CA SER A 25 15.30 -5.46 -6.17
C SER A 25 14.29 -5.65 -7.31
N ASP A 26 14.08 -6.90 -7.72
CA ASP A 26 13.08 -7.24 -8.72
C ASP A 26 11.75 -6.56 -8.37
N PRO A 27 11.04 -5.94 -9.35
CA PRO A 27 9.78 -5.28 -9.08
C PRO A 27 8.86 -6.27 -8.36
N LEU A 28 8.34 -5.83 -7.20
CA LEU A 28 7.44 -6.65 -6.41
C LEU A 28 6.33 -7.22 -7.28
N PRO A 29 5.92 -8.48 -7.06
CA PRO A 29 4.85 -9.08 -7.82
C PRO A 29 3.62 -8.17 -7.79
N SER A 30 3.06 -7.93 -8.97
CA SER A 30 1.84 -7.14 -9.09
C SER A 30 0.73 -7.80 -8.27
N ILE A 31 0.03 -6.99 -7.49
CA ILE A 31 -1.07 -7.44 -6.65
C ILE A 31 -2.37 -6.78 -7.10
N THR A 32 -3.45 -7.55 -7.15
CA THR A 32 -4.77 -7.05 -7.51
C THR A 32 -5.42 -6.31 -6.34
N HIS A 33 -6.35 -5.40 -6.64
CA HIS A 33 -7.11 -4.70 -5.60
C HIS A 33 -7.89 -5.65 -4.68
N SER A 34 -8.36 -6.79 -5.19
CA SER A 34 -9.07 -7.79 -4.39
C SER A 34 -8.13 -8.44 -3.37
N GLU A 35 -6.93 -8.86 -3.81
CA GLU A 35 -5.92 -9.46 -2.92
C GLU A 35 -5.49 -8.48 -1.83
N VAL A 36 -5.27 -7.21 -2.16
CA VAL A 36 -4.94 -6.17 -1.16
C VAL A 36 -6.00 -6.09 -0.06
N ILE A 37 -7.29 -6.12 -0.43
CA ILE A 37 -8.39 -6.10 0.55
C ILE A 37 -8.36 -7.36 1.42
N GLU A 38 -8.16 -8.54 0.82
CA GLU A 38 -8.05 -9.80 1.55
C GLU A 38 -6.85 -9.81 2.52
N HIS A 39 -5.71 -9.24 2.12
CA HIS A 39 -4.56 -9.11 3.01
C HIS A 39 -4.85 -8.21 4.20
N TYR A 40 -5.50 -7.06 3.98
CA TYR A 40 -5.95 -6.22 5.11
C TYR A 40 -6.90 -6.97 6.03
N ASP A 41 -7.83 -7.77 5.51
CA ASP A 41 -8.75 -8.56 6.32
C ASP A 41 -8.03 -9.61 7.16
N LYS A 42 -7.04 -10.30 6.59
CA LYS A 42 -6.20 -11.27 7.32
C LYS A 42 -5.40 -10.60 8.44
N VAL A 43 -4.79 -9.44 8.16
CA VAL A 43 -4.04 -8.69 9.17
C VAL A 43 -4.97 -8.23 10.28
N ILE A 44 -6.11 -7.60 9.96
CA ILE A 44 -7.07 -7.16 10.99
C ILE A 44 -7.50 -8.33 11.87
N LEU A 45 -7.87 -9.45 11.28
CA LEU A 45 -8.27 -10.65 12.02
C LEU A 45 -7.17 -11.15 12.95
N TYR A 46 -5.93 -11.23 12.44
CA TYR A 46 -4.78 -11.64 13.25
C TYR A 46 -4.55 -10.71 14.44
N LEU A 47 -4.61 -9.39 14.23
CA LEU A 47 -4.37 -8.43 15.30
C LEU A 47 -5.50 -8.43 16.33
N GLU A 48 -6.76 -8.59 15.91
CA GLU A 48 -7.91 -8.73 16.81
C GLU A 48 -7.80 -10.00 17.67
N GLN A 49 -7.32 -11.11 17.10
CA GLN A 49 -7.08 -12.36 17.86
C GLN A 49 -5.93 -12.25 18.87
N GLN A 50 -5.03 -11.30 18.68
CA GLN A 50 -3.84 -11.11 19.51
C GLN A 50 -3.99 -9.96 20.51
N GLU A 51 -5.17 -9.32 20.61
CA GLU A 51 -5.42 -8.16 21.49
C GLU A 51 -5.09 -8.45 22.96
N ASP A 52 -5.27 -9.70 23.42
CA ASP A 52 -4.93 -10.11 24.79
C ASP A 52 -3.43 -10.37 25.00
N LYS A 53 -2.67 -10.63 23.93
CA LYS A 53 -1.26 -11.09 23.98
C LYS A 53 -0.26 -9.99 23.66
N PHE A 54 -0.64 -9.08 22.79
CA PHE A 54 0.12 -7.89 22.49
C PHE A 54 -0.72 -6.74 23.04
N ASP A 55 -0.12 -5.86 23.85
CA ASP A 55 -0.71 -4.56 24.21
C ASP A 55 -0.69 -3.65 22.95
N MET A 56 -1.30 -4.16 21.90
CA MET A 56 -1.31 -3.58 20.58
C MET A 56 -2.26 -2.42 20.66
N LYS A 57 -1.74 -1.24 20.33
CA LYS A 57 -2.49 -0.02 20.59
C LYS A 57 -3.71 -0.06 19.67
N LYS A 58 -4.90 0.17 20.23
CA LYS A 58 -6.16 0.28 19.47
C LYS A 58 -6.04 1.23 18.25
N GLU A 59 -5.08 2.15 18.29
CA GLU A 59 -4.72 3.04 17.18
C GLU A 59 -4.08 2.34 15.97
N GLU A 60 -3.28 1.29 16.15
CA GLU A 60 -2.66 0.53 15.06
C GLU A 60 -3.70 -0.25 14.26
N ILE A 61 -4.56 -1.00 14.96
CA ILE A 61 -5.71 -1.69 14.36
C ILE A 61 -6.63 -0.68 13.66
N ARG A 62 -6.87 0.49 14.28
CA ARG A 62 -7.65 1.58 13.68
C ARG A 62 -7.01 2.10 12.40
N CYS A 63 -5.68 2.25 12.37
CA CYS A 63 -4.94 2.68 11.18
C CYS A 63 -5.13 1.69 10.03
N ILE A 64 -4.97 0.39 10.29
CA ILE A 64 -5.11 -0.66 9.28
C ILE A 64 -6.55 -0.71 8.74
N LYS A 65 -7.56 -0.56 9.62
CA LYS A 65 -8.96 -0.45 9.21
C LYS A 65 -9.23 0.74 8.28
N LYS A 66 -8.55 1.89 8.50
CA LYS A 66 -8.63 3.04 7.59
C LYS A 66 -8.00 2.74 6.24
N LEU A 67 -6.82 2.10 6.21
CA LEU A 67 -6.16 1.72 4.97
C LEU A 67 -7.02 0.76 4.13
N ARG A 68 -7.63 -0.25 4.75
CA ARG A 68 -8.60 -1.14 4.10
C ARG A 68 -9.75 -0.35 3.45
N LYS A 69 -10.30 0.63 4.17
CA LYS A 69 -11.40 1.46 3.66
C LYS A 69 -10.98 2.29 2.44
N GLU A 70 -9.77 2.83 2.44
CA GLU A 70 -9.24 3.55 1.28
C GLU A 70 -9.00 2.61 0.09
N ALA A 71 -8.47 1.41 0.31
CA ALA A 71 -8.32 0.40 -0.74
C ALA A 71 -9.67 0.03 -1.39
N LEU A 72 -10.73 -0.11 -0.59
CA LEU A 72 -12.09 -0.33 -1.07
C LEU A 72 -12.61 0.82 -1.94
N LYS A 73 -12.37 2.07 -1.53
CA LYS A 73 -12.75 3.24 -2.33
C LYS A 73 -12.02 3.28 -3.66
N GLN A 74 -10.71 3.02 -3.65
CA GLN A 74 -9.91 2.98 -4.87
C GLN A 74 -10.41 1.89 -5.84
N ARG A 75 -10.70 0.69 -5.33
CA ARG A 75 -11.32 -0.39 -6.12
C ARG A 75 -12.64 0.06 -6.76
N PHE A 76 -13.50 0.72 -6.00
CA PHE A 76 -14.78 1.22 -6.50
C PHE A 76 -14.62 2.32 -7.58
N ILE A 77 -13.72 3.29 -7.37
CA ILE A 77 -13.45 4.35 -8.34
C ILE A 77 -12.86 3.76 -9.63
N SER A 78 -11.89 2.85 -9.49
CA SER A 78 -11.28 2.13 -10.61
C SER A 78 -12.35 1.40 -11.42
N ALA A 79 -13.20 0.60 -10.78
CA ALA A 79 -14.28 -0.12 -11.44
C ALA A 79 -15.28 0.82 -12.15
N ARG A 80 -15.62 1.97 -11.56
CA ARG A 80 -16.48 2.97 -12.25
C ARG A 80 -15.81 3.54 -13.49
N GLN A 81 -14.50 3.76 -13.45
CA GLN A 81 -13.75 4.30 -14.57
C GLN A 81 -13.62 3.30 -15.72
N THR A 82 -13.39 2.02 -15.44
CA THR A 82 -13.43 0.96 -16.46
C THR A 82 -14.80 0.90 -17.12
N ASN A 83 -15.89 0.89 -16.33
CA ASN A 83 -17.25 0.89 -16.88
C ASN A 83 -17.51 2.10 -17.80
N LEU A 84 -17.06 3.30 -17.43
CA LEU A 84 -17.25 4.50 -18.27
C LEU A 84 -16.44 4.43 -19.57
N ASN A 85 -15.19 3.95 -19.51
CA ASN A 85 -14.34 3.79 -20.69
C ASN A 85 -14.95 2.79 -21.69
N ASP A 86 -15.60 1.73 -21.19
CA ASP A 86 -16.29 0.76 -22.03
C ASP A 86 -17.46 1.38 -22.81
N PHE A 87 -18.19 2.35 -22.23
CA PHE A 87 -19.25 3.07 -22.94
C PHE A 87 -18.73 4.02 -24.03
N ILE A 88 -17.55 4.62 -23.84
CA ILE A 88 -16.99 5.59 -24.78
C ILE A 88 -16.35 4.89 -25.99
N ASN A 89 -15.78 3.69 -25.80
CA ASN A 89 -15.06 2.96 -26.84
C ASN A 89 -15.97 2.10 -27.77
N ILE A 90 -17.30 2.26 -27.73
CA ILE A 90 -18.25 1.54 -28.61
C ILE A 90 -18.44 2.24 -29.98
N SER A 91 -17.70 3.31 -30.31
CA SER A 91 -17.78 3.99 -31.63
C SER A 91 -16.85 3.40 -32.69
#